data_AF-A0A640UUL5-F1
#
_entry.id   AF-A0A640UUL5-F1
#
_cell.length_a   1.000
_cell.length_b   1.000
_cell.length_c   1.000
_cell.angle_alpha   90.00
_cell.angle_beta   90.00
_cell.angle_gamma   90.00
#
_symmetry.space_group_name_H-M   'P 1'
#
loop_
_entity.id
_entity.type
_entity.pdbx_description
1 polymer ?
#
loop_
_entity_poly.entity_id
_entity_poly.type
_entity_poly.pdbx_seq_one_letter_code
_entity_poly.pdbx_strand_id
1 'polypeptide(L)'
;MSYDRDAVPAPMPGLRLLPWAGEGGKPCFLSTDVAGGVLSRLADEIEAEQLCDGADVLRGAEAVLDDGKAGEHALRRALRATTQSFGDVLRVADSRGARLPVAADGGDEADSGQKADDGPDDGLGGGEELPGEPA
;
A
#
# COMPACT_ATOMS: atom_id res chain seq x y z
N MET A 1 -12.21 -4.04 19.76
CA MET A 1 -11.18 -5.10 19.64
C MET A 1 -9.91 -4.38 19.22
N SER A 2 -8.81 -4.53 19.97
CA SER A 2 -7.58 -3.81 19.67
C SER A 2 -6.95 -4.37 18.40
N TYR A 3 -6.51 -3.50 17.49
CA TYR A 3 -5.63 -3.88 16.41
C TYR A 3 -4.33 -4.44 17.01
N ASP A 4 -4.00 -5.68 16.66
CA ASP A 4 -2.72 -6.29 16.98
C ASP A 4 -1.79 -6.08 15.78
N ARG A 5 -0.91 -5.09 15.90
CA ARG A 5 0.07 -4.74 14.87
C ARG A 5 1.04 -5.89 14.63
N ASP A 6 1.39 -6.64 15.67
CA ASP A 6 2.39 -7.71 15.58
C ASP A 6 1.84 -8.94 14.83
N ALA A 7 0.51 -9.06 14.76
CA ALA A 7 -0.18 -10.06 13.94
C ALA A 7 -0.21 -9.70 12.44
N VAL A 8 0.21 -8.50 12.03
CA VAL A 8 0.23 -8.11 10.62
C VAL A 8 1.53 -8.60 9.96
N PRO A 9 1.44 -9.45 8.92
CA PRO A 9 2.62 -9.90 8.18
C PRO A 9 3.32 -8.71 7.49
N ALA A 10 4.60 -8.88 7.17
CA ALA A 10 5.35 -7.90 6.37
C ALA A 10 4.57 -7.55 5.07
N PRO A 11 4.73 -6.33 4.54
CA PRO A 11 4.05 -5.91 3.31
C PRO A 11 4.17 -6.96 2.20
N MET A 12 3.03 -7.45 1.73
CA MET A 12 2.98 -8.43 0.65
C MET A 12 2.65 -7.71 -0.66
N PRO A 13 3.50 -7.83 -1.71
CA PRO A 13 3.20 -7.26 -3.01
C PRO A 13 1.82 -7.71 -3.51
N GLY A 14 1.02 -6.77 -4.01
CA GLY A 14 -0.31 -7.08 -4.57
C GLY A 14 -1.43 -7.27 -3.54
N LEU A 15 -1.17 -7.10 -2.23
CA LEU A 15 -2.18 -7.21 -1.18
C LEU A 15 -2.29 -5.91 -0.38
N ARG A 16 -3.54 -5.46 -0.19
CA ARG A 16 -3.89 -4.32 0.64
C ARG A 16 -4.50 -4.79 1.96
N LEU A 17 -3.94 -4.35 3.08
CA LEU A 17 -4.60 -4.44 4.39
C LEU A 17 -5.84 -3.52 4.39
N LEU A 18 -6.99 -4.04 4.81
CA LEU A 18 -8.23 -3.28 4.90
C LEU A 18 -8.35 -2.56 6.25
N PRO A 19 -9.01 -1.39 6.32
CA PRO A 19 -9.15 -0.62 7.56
C PRO A 19 -10.18 -1.20 8.53
N TRP A 20 -10.85 -2.29 8.18
CA TRP A 20 -11.74 -3.04 9.06
C TRP A 20 -11.18 -4.43 9.36
N ALA A 21 -11.59 -4.99 10.49
CA ALA A 21 -11.24 -6.36 10.86
C ALA A 21 -12.08 -7.37 10.08
N GLY A 22 -11.48 -8.53 9.80
CA GLY A 22 -12.19 -9.71 9.36
C GLY A 22 -12.85 -10.45 10.53
N GLU A 23 -13.38 -11.63 10.24
CA GLU A 23 -14.00 -12.48 11.24
C GLU A 23 -13.04 -12.80 12.40
N GLY A 24 -13.54 -12.71 13.64
CA GLY A 24 -12.73 -12.93 14.85
C GLY A 24 -11.69 -11.85 15.13
N GLY A 25 -11.75 -10.67 14.48
CA GLY A 25 -10.84 -9.56 14.75
C GLY A 25 -9.52 -9.62 13.98
N LYS A 26 -9.36 -10.60 13.08
CA LYS A 26 -8.12 -10.82 12.32
C LYS A 26 -7.90 -9.74 11.24
N PRO A 27 -6.66 -9.45 10.86
CA PRO A 27 -6.37 -8.61 9.68
C PRO A 27 -7.07 -9.16 8.44
N CYS A 28 -7.64 -8.28 7.62
CA CYS A 28 -8.34 -8.62 6.39
C CYS A 28 -7.62 -7.99 5.20
N PHE A 29 -7.45 -8.75 4.11
CA PHE A 29 -6.66 -8.32 2.95
C PHE A 29 -7.49 -8.35 1.67
N LEU A 30 -7.20 -7.40 0.77
CA LEU A 30 -7.78 -7.28 -0.56
C LEU A 30 -6.67 -7.46 -1.61
N SER A 31 -6.88 -8.30 -2.62
CA SER A 31 -6.00 -8.33 -3.79
C SER A 31 -6.12 -7.03 -4.60
N THR A 32 -4.98 -6.45 -4.96
CA THR A 32 -4.89 -5.19 -5.71
C THR A 32 -4.74 -5.38 -7.22
N ASP A 33 -4.99 -6.59 -7.74
CA ASP A 33 -4.90 -6.88 -9.18
C ASP A 33 -5.78 -5.96 -10.04
N VAL A 34 -6.86 -5.42 -9.45
CA VAL A 34 -7.69 -4.37 -10.05
C VAL A 34 -7.45 -3.04 -9.33
N ALA A 35 -6.55 -2.24 -9.88
CA ALA A 35 -6.31 -0.88 -9.39
C ALA A 35 -7.62 -0.06 -9.38
N GLY A 36 -7.95 0.55 -8.25
CA GLY A 36 -9.13 1.41 -8.11
C GLY A 36 -10.49 0.69 -8.04
N GLY A 37 -10.51 -0.61 -7.74
CA GLY A 37 -11.76 -1.36 -7.53
C GLY A 37 -12.65 -0.77 -6.43
N VAL A 38 -13.95 -1.14 -6.43
CA VAL A 38 -14.97 -0.63 -5.49
C VAL A 38 -14.55 -0.78 -4.03
N LEU A 39 -14.02 -1.95 -3.65
CA LEU A 39 -13.53 -2.20 -2.29
C LEU A 39 -12.31 -1.36 -1.92
N SER A 40 -11.44 -1.04 -2.88
CA SER A 40 -10.30 -0.16 -2.64
C SER A 40 -10.76 1.27 -2.32
N ARG A 41 -11.74 1.79 -3.08
CA ARG A 41 -12.30 3.13 -2.82
C ARG A 41 -13.05 3.18 -1.49
N LEU A 42 -13.83 2.15 -1.18
CA LEU A 42 -14.47 2.01 0.14
C LEU A 42 -13.43 1.98 1.27
N ALA A 43 -12.31 1.30 1.07
CA ALA A 43 -11.21 1.31 2.03
C ALA A 43 -10.58 2.70 2.18
N ASP A 44 -10.44 3.47 1.10
CA ASP A 44 -9.96 4.85 1.18
C ASP A 44 -10.92 5.77 1.96
N GLU A 45 -12.23 5.62 1.74
CA GLU A 45 -13.28 6.35 2.45
C GLU A 45 -13.28 6.02 3.95
N ILE A 46 -13.25 4.74 4.30
CA ILE A 46 -13.22 4.30 5.71
C ILE A 46 -11.90 4.70 6.39
N GLU A 47 -10.76 4.64 5.70
CA GLU A 47 -9.50 5.17 6.23
C GLU A 47 -9.62 6.67 6.55
N ALA A 48 -10.27 7.46 5.69
CA ALA A 48 -10.46 8.88 5.93
C ALA A 48 -11.40 9.15 7.12
N GLU A 49 -12.52 8.41 7.22
CA GLU A 49 -13.46 8.50 8.33
C GLU A 49 -12.80 8.16 9.67
N GLN A 50 -12.06 7.05 9.75
CA GLN A 50 -11.35 6.66 10.98
C GLN A 50 -10.31 7.70 11.42
N LEU A 51 -9.65 8.39 10.49
CA LEU A 51 -8.73 9.48 10.81
C LEU A 51 -9.46 10.72 11.32
N CYS A 52 -10.64 11.04 10.78
CA CYS A 52 -11.50 12.10 11.31
C CYS A 52 -11.98 11.77 12.72
N ASP A 53 -12.48 10.55 12.94
CA ASP A 53 -12.88 10.06 14.27
C ASP A 53 -11.73 10.15 15.27
N GLY A 54 -10.51 9.80 14.84
CA GLY A 54 -9.33 9.93 15.69
C GLY A 54 -8.95 11.36 16.03
N ALA A 55 -9.12 12.29 15.10
CA ALA A 55 -8.95 13.72 15.39
C ALA A 55 -10.00 14.21 16.40
N ASP A 56 -11.23 13.72 16.33
CA ASP A 56 -12.31 14.09 17.24
C ASP A 56 -12.10 13.52 18.65
N VAL A 57 -11.69 12.25 18.74
CA VAL A 57 -11.30 11.59 19.99
C VAL A 57 -10.11 12.28 20.64
N LEU A 58 -9.11 12.69 19.85
CA LEU A 58 -7.96 13.42 20.36
C LEU A 58 -8.39 14.75 21.00
N ARG A 59 -9.19 15.57 20.31
CA ARG A 59 -9.70 16.83 20.86
C ARG A 59 -10.52 16.62 22.13
N GLY A 60 -11.34 15.56 22.15
CA GLY A 60 -12.12 15.20 23.34
C GLY A 60 -11.22 14.79 24.53
N ALA A 61 -10.14 14.05 24.28
CA ALA A 61 -9.20 13.66 25.32
C ALA A 61 -8.41 14.86 25.86
N GLU A 62 -7.94 15.76 24.99
CA GLU A 62 -7.28 17.01 25.37
C GLU A 62 -8.20 17.86 26.26
N ALA A 63 -9.47 18.02 25.89
CA ALA A 63 -10.44 18.77 26.71
C ALA A 63 -10.66 18.16 28.11
N VAL A 64 -10.62 16.83 28.24
CA VAL A 64 -10.73 16.14 29.54
C VAL A 64 -9.46 16.34 30.38
N LEU A 65 -8.29 16.37 29.75
CA LEU A 65 -7.01 16.60 30.43
C LEU A 65 -6.88 18.06 30.91
N ASP A 66 -7.42 19.01 30.16
CA ASP A 66 -7.40 20.44 30.50
C ASP A 66 -8.41 20.80 31.61
N ASP A 67 -9.45 19.98 31.83
CA ASP A 67 -10.38 20.17 32.94
C ASP A 67 -9.83 19.59 34.24
N GLY A 68 -9.25 20.45 35.09
CA GLY A 68 -8.75 20.07 36.42
C GLY A 68 -9.82 19.53 37.38
N LYS A 69 -11.12 19.59 37.04
CA LYS A 69 -12.23 18.98 37.79
C LYS A 69 -12.65 17.63 37.22
N ALA A 70 -12.06 17.18 36.11
CA ALA A 70 -12.38 15.91 35.50
C ALA A 70 -12.13 14.75 36.48
N GLY A 71 -13.20 14.02 36.78
CA GLY A 71 -13.11 12.85 37.66
C GLY A 71 -12.50 11.64 36.95
N GLU A 72 -12.10 10.65 37.74
CA GLU A 72 -11.53 9.37 37.29
C GLU A 72 -12.34 8.70 36.16
N HIS A 73 -13.67 8.76 36.24
CA HIS A 73 -14.55 8.17 35.23
C HIS A 73 -14.43 8.87 33.86
N ALA A 74 -14.26 10.20 33.84
CA ALA A 74 -14.06 10.95 32.60
C ALA A 74 -12.71 10.58 31.98
N LEU A 75 -11.65 10.53 32.79
CA LEU A 75 -10.31 10.12 32.37
C LEU A 75 -10.28 8.69 31.81
N ARG A 76 -10.89 7.72 32.50
CA ARG A 76 -10.97 6.33 32.01
C ARG A 76 -11.76 6.21 30.70
N ARG A 77 -12.83 7.00 30.53
CA ARG A 77 -13.60 7.02 29.27
C ARG A 77 -12.77 7.61 28.13
N ALA A 78 -12.13 8.76 28.36
CA ALA A 78 -11.25 9.39 27.38
C ALA A 78 -10.13 8.43 26.95
N LEU A 79 -9.40 7.84 27.91
CA LEU A 79 -8.32 6.91 27.61
C LEU A 79 -8.81 5.67 26.83
N ARG A 80 -9.96 5.10 27.17
CA ARG A 80 -10.54 3.98 26.42
C ARG A 80 -10.84 4.36 24.97
N ALA A 81 -11.48 5.52 24.75
CA ALA A 81 -11.76 6.03 23.42
C ALA A 81 -10.46 6.26 22.63
N THR A 82 -9.47 6.90 23.25
CA THR A 82 -8.15 7.13 22.66
C THR A 82 -7.47 5.81 22.27
N THR A 83 -7.44 4.81 23.15
CA THR A 83 -6.81 3.51 22.83
C THR A 83 -7.50 2.77 21.69
N GLN A 84 -8.83 2.88 21.58
CA GLN A 84 -9.56 2.27 20.47
C GLN A 84 -9.23 2.97 19.15
N SER A 85 -9.36 4.30 19.12
CA SER A 85 -9.06 5.09 17.91
C SER A 85 -7.59 4.97 17.50
N PHE A 86 -6.65 4.90 18.44
CA PHE A 86 -5.24 4.72 18.14
C PHE A 86 -4.96 3.38 17.44
N GLY A 87 -5.68 2.31 17.81
CA GLY A 87 -5.62 1.04 17.10
C GLY A 87 -6.09 1.17 15.64
N ASP A 88 -7.12 1.97 15.39
CA ASP A 88 -7.62 2.21 14.04
C ASP A 88 -6.62 3.05 13.22
N VAL A 89 -6.05 4.12 13.81
CA VAL A 89 -4.99 4.93 13.19
C VAL A 89 -3.76 4.09 12.83
N LEU A 90 -3.31 3.20 13.72
CA LEU A 90 -2.19 2.30 13.44
C LEU A 90 -2.47 1.38 12.25
N ARG A 91 -3.69 0.83 12.16
CA ARG A 91 -4.12 0.01 11.01
C ARG A 91 -4.11 0.80 9.71
N VAL A 92 -4.61 2.05 9.73
CA VAL A 92 -4.57 2.95 8.56
C VAL A 92 -3.12 3.24 8.14
N ALA A 93 -2.24 3.51 9.12
CA ALA A 93 -0.83 3.77 8.85
C ALA A 93 -0.13 2.57 8.19
N ASP A 94 -0.37 1.35 8.68
CA ASP A 94 0.21 0.14 8.11
C ASP A 94 -0.35 -0.18 6.72
N SER A 95 -1.67 -0.03 6.56
CA SER A 95 -2.35 -0.16 5.27
C SER A 95 -1.71 0.75 4.23
N ARG A 96 -1.52 2.04 4.55
CA ARG A 96 -0.91 3.02 3.64
C ARG A 96 0.57 2.78 3.41
N GLY A 97 1.32 2.45 4.47
CA GLY A 97 2.76 2.17 4.41
C GLY A 97 3.08 0.98 3.51
N ALA A 98 2.29 -0.09 3.58
CA ALA A 98 2.46 -1.28 2.74
C ALA A 98 2.25 -1.02 1.24
N ARG A 99 1.59 0.09 0.87
CA ARG A 99 1.35 0.49 -0.53
C ARG A 99 2.43 1.43 -1.08
N LEU A 100 3.37 1.89 -0.26
CA LEU A 100 4.46 2.72 -0.73
C LEU A 100 5.44 1.88 -1.55
N PRO A 101 6.02 2.43 -2.64
CA PRO A 101 7.07 1.74 -3.37
C PRO A 101 8.26 1.49 -2.44
N VAL A 102 8.78 0.26 -2.44
CA VAL A 102 10.08 -0.03 -1.83
C VAL A 102 11.11 0.72 -2.66
N ALA A 103 11.88 1.62 -2.03
CA ALA A 103 13.01 2.25 -2.70
C ALA A 103 13.89 1.11 -3.23
N ALA A 104 14.01 1.00 -4.56
CA ALA A 104 14.96 0.08 -5.13
C ALA A 104 16.33 0.52 -4.62
N ASP A 105 16.95 -0.29 -3.74
CA ASP A 105 18.36 -0.15 -3.45
C ASP A 105 19.06 -0.17 -4.80
N GLY A 106 19.73 0.94 -5.13
CA GLY A 106 20.42 1.17 -6.40
C GLY A 106 21.62 0.25 -6.54
N GLY A 107 21.38 -1.02 -6.78
CA GLY A 107 22.37 -1.97 -7.28
C GLY A 107 22.58 -1.71 -8.76
N ASP A 108 23.58 -0.87 -9.06
CA ASP A 108 24.24 -0.80 -10.35
C ASP A 108 24.52 -2.21 -10.89
N GLU A 109 23.90 -2.55 -12.02
CA GLU A 109 24.49 -3.47 -12.99
C GLU A 109 24.59 -2.69 -14.30
N ALA A 110 25.66 -1.90 -14.38
CA ALA A 110 26.22 -1.53 -15.66
C ALA A 110 26.74 -2.81 -16.33
N ASP A 111 25.90 -3.47 -17.13
CA ASP A 111 26.37 -4.47 -18.07
C ASP A 111 27.10 -3.76 -19.21
N SER A 112 28.40 -3.63 -19.00
CA SER A 112 29.41 -3.22 -19.97
C SER A 112 29.37 -4.12 -21.21
N GLY A 113 29.37 -3.50 -22.39
CA GLY A 113 29.23 -4.21 -23.66
C GLY A 113 30.39 -5.09 -24.13
N GLN A 114 30.24 -5.46 -25.41
CA GLN A 114 31.12 -6.22 -26.33
C GLN A 114 30.87 -7.74 -26.30
N LYS A 115 30.42 -8.37 -27.40
CA LYS A 115 31.09 -8.37 -28.71
C LYS A 115 30.14 -8.37 -29.91
N ALA A 116 30.36 -7.41 -30.81
CA ALA A 116 30.32 -7.68 -32.23
C ALA A 116 31.58 -8.44 -32.66
N ASP A 117 31.42 -9.25 -33.70
CA ASP A 117 32.40 -9.86 -34.61
C ASP A 117 32.47 -11.39 -34.56
N ASP A 118 31.81 -12.01 -35.54
CA ASP A 118 32.35 -13.15 -36.28
C ASP A 118 31.52 -13.33 -37.56
N GLY A 119 31.98 -12.71 -38.65
CA GLY A 119 31.68 -13.18 -40.00
C GLY A 119 32.76 -14.17 -40.43
N PRO A 120 32.39 -15.18 -41.22
CA PRO A 120 33.05 -15.23 -42.52
C PRO A 120 32.10 -15.39 -43.70
N ASP A 121 32.62 -14.85 -44.79
CA ASP A 121 32.20 -14.83 -46.19
C ASP A 121 32.19 -16.22 -46.85
N ASP A 122 31.10 -16.55 -47.52
CA ASP A 122 31.06 -17.50 -48.64
C ASP A 122 29.98 -17.14 -49.68
N GLY A 123 30.34 -16.19 -50.55
CA GLY A 123 30.27 -16.30 -52.01
C GLY A 123 29.14 -17.07 -52.73
N LEU A 124 28.44 -16.28 -53.58
CA LEU A 124 28.15 -16.52 -55.01
C LEU A 124 26.87 -17.25 -55.47
N GLY A 125 26.10 -16.50 -56.28
CA GLY A 125 25.28 -16.97 -57.40
C GLY A 125 23.83 -16.48 -57.28
N GLY A 126 23.23 -15.70 -58.19
CA GLY A 126 23.58 -15.27 -59.54
C GLY A 126 22.26 -15.17 -60.33
N GLY A 127 22.01 -14.04 -61.02
CA GLY A 127 20.91 -13.83 -61.98
C GLY A 127 19.50 -13.75 -61.35
N GLU A 128 18.52 -13.00 -61.84
CA GLU A 128 18.32 -12.28 -63.09
C GLU A 128 17.23 -11.20 -62.88
N GLU A 129 17.30 -10.21 -63.76
CA GLU A 129 16.44 -9.06 -64.05
C GLU A 129 14.91 -9.18 -63.76
N LEU A 130 14.36 -8.11 -63.16
CA LEU A 130 12.96 -7.62 -63.28
C LEU A 130 12.67 -7.20 -64.74
N PRO A 131 11.42 -6.95 -65.23
CA PRO A 131 10.31 -6.29 -64.50
C PRO A 131 8.86 -6.60 -64.96
N GLY A 132 7.86 -5.96 -64.32
CA GLY A 132 6.61 -5.57 -65.00
C GLY A 132 5.29 -5.81 -64.25
N GLU A 133 4.82 -4.79 -63.54
CA GLU A 133 3.37 -4.44 -63.42
C GLU A 133 2.86 -3.87 -64.78
N PRO A 134 1.57 -3.46 -65.00
CA PRO A 134 0.39 -3.38 -64.12
C PRO A 134 -0.96 -3.81 -64.77
N ALA A 135 -2.06 -3.77 -64.00
CA ALA A 135 -3.30 -2.99 -64.24
C ALA A 135 -4.46 -3.49 -63.36
#